data_AF-A0A3C0JN69-F1
#
_entry.id   AF-A0A3C0JN69-F1
#
_cell.length_a   1.000
_cell.length_b   1.000
_cell.length_c   1.000
_cell.angle_alpha   90.00
_cell.angle_beta   90.00
_cell.angle_gamma   90.00
#
_symmetry.space_group_name_H-M   'P 1'
#
loop_
_entity.id
_entity.type
_entity.pdbx_description
1 polymer ?
#
loop_
_entity_poly.entity_id
_entity_poly.type
_entity_poly.pdbx_seq_one_letter_code
_entity_poly.pdbx_strand_id
1 'polypeptide(L)'
;MAYRGNIALEDITVDFDVEPVELPNAIGFGVRELVTLKGNISEQERVRLERASRFCPVGQALTKGSMQVADEVRWASGDVAAISAGLESLPQLDGALPTIPSGSVHAQYLLDTKEYDDAGKMEHEGEAKISVSCENLTRTSRWTLQGGHSSDGWVPPPFPLAHGGWAASTASTLSRLLPQVDDPNGLSVELYMAAGGNRGDSQSNAAEGIVAHRQVSRRIIVPGSPSTTPMEAVQAALQRDPISLAYLNGGVLLHDEVVVES
;
A
#
# COMPACT_ATOMS: atom_id res chain seq x y z
N MET A 1 0.34 16.64 13.00
CA MET A 1 -0.49 17.87 13.06
C MET A 1 -0.83 18.24 14.50
N ALA A 2 -1.30 17.29 15.32
CA ALA A 2 -1.58 17.51 16.74
C ALA A 2 -0.42 18.13 17.54
N TYR A 3 0.79 17.55 17.45
CA TYR A 3 1.99 18.11 18.09
C TYR A 3 2.23 19.59 17.73
N ARG A 4 2.18 19.92 16.44
CA ARG A 4 2.38 21.32 15.97
C ARG A 4 1.28 22.27 16.41
N GLY A 5 0.07 21.75 16.65
CA GLY A 5 -1.06 22.51 17.16
C GLY A 5 -1.12 22.58 18.68
N ASN A 6 -0.20 21.91 19.39
CA ASN A 6 -0.28 21.67 20.84
C ASN A 6 -1.64 21.07 21.27
N ILE A 7 -2.22 20.22 20.42
CA ILE A 7 -3.49 19.54 20.71
C ILE A 7 -3.18 18.35 21.60
N ALA A 8 -3.77 18.33 22.79
CA ALA A 8 -3.61 17.26 23.78
C ALA A 8 -4.44 16.03 23.39
N LEU A 9 -3.88 15.20 22.49
CA LEU A 9 -4.44 13.88 22.20
C LEU A 9 -4.06 12.90 23.30
N GLU A 10 -5.06 12.19 23.81
CA GLU A 10 -4.93 11.11 24.79
C GLU A 10 -4.68 9.76 24.12
N ASP A 11 -5.25 9.53 22.94
CA ASP A 11 -5.03 8.31 22.16
C ASP A 11 -5.27 8.57 20.66
N ILE A 12 -4.62 7.77 19.82
CA ILE A 12 -4.87 7.69 18.38
C ILE A 12 -4.88 6.22 18.00
N THR A 13 -6.02 5.74 17.53
CA THR A 13 -6.16 4.42 16.93
C THR A 13 -6.64 4.51 15.50
N VAL A 14 -6.25 3.53 14.71
CA VAL A 14 -6.74 3.36 13.33
C VAL A 14 -7.08 1.91 13.11
N ASP A 15 -8.30 1.66 12.68
CA ASP A 15 -8.80 0.34 12.32
C ASP A 15 -9.00 0.26 10.81
N PHE A 16 -8.54 -0.84 10.23
CA PHE A 16 -8.75 -1.16 8.82
C PHE A 16 -9.43 -2.51 8.72
N ASP A 17 -10.61 -2.56 8.11
CA ASP A 17 -11.24 -3.81 7.69
C ASP A 17 -10.91 -4.08 6.23
N VAL A 18 -10.38 -5.26 5.94
CA VAL A 18 -10.02 -5.72 4.61
C VAL A 18 -11.03 -6.74 4.15
N GLU A 19 -11.70 -6.47 3.03
CA GLU A 19 -12.70 -7.35 2.44
C GLU A 19 -12.39 -7.68 0.98
N PRO A 20 -12.68 -8.91 0.51
CA PRO A 20 -12.58 -9.23 -0.91
C PRO A 20 -13.62 -8.43 -1.71
N VAL A 21 -13.22 -8.01 -2.91
CA VAL A 21 -14.08 -7.29 -3.85
C VAL A 21 -14.13 -8.07 -5.16
N GLU A 22 -15.35 -8.40 -5.60
CA GLU A 22 -15.55 -9.06 -6.90
C GLU A 22 -15.29 -8.06 -8.03
N LEU A 23 -14.36 -8.42 -8.94
CA LEU A 23 -14.11 -7.69 -10.17
C LEU A 23 -14.41 -8.60 -11.36
N PRO A 24 -14.85 -8.05 -12.53
CA PRO A 24 -15.29 -8.85 -13.67
C PRO A 24 -14.32 -9.93 -14.14
N ASN A 25 -13.00 -9.74 -13.96
CA ASN A 25 -11.96 -10.68 -14.41
C ASN A 25 -10.86 -10.93 -13.36
N ALA A 26 -11.08 -10.55 -12.10
CA ALA A 26 -10.07 -10.66 -11.05
C ALA A 26 -10.68 -10.65 -9.64
N ILE A 27 -9.85 -10.98 -8.65
CA ILE A 27 -10.19 -10.81 -7.24
C ILE A 27 -9.46 -9.55 -6.78
N GLY A 28 -10.24 -8.51 -6.45
CA GLY A 28 -9.73 -7.31 -5.80
C GLY A 28 -9.91 -7.41 -4.29
N PHE A 29 -9.45 -6.38 -3.59
CA PHE A 29 -9.76 -6.18 -2.18
C PHE A 29 -10.03 -4.70 -1.94
N GLY A 30 -10.80 -4.45 -0.90
CA GLY A 30 -11.11 -3.12 -0.44
C GLY A 30 -10.84 -2.98 1.04
N VAL A 31 -10.65 -1.73 1.46
CA VAL A 31 -10.29 -1.35 2.81
C VAL A 31 -11.28 -0.31 3.32
N ARG A 32 -11.84 -0.56 4.50
CA ARG A 32 -12.60 0.44 5.27
C ARG A 32 -11.72 0.94 6.40
N GLU A 33 -11.48 2.23 6.44
CA GLU A 33 -10.65 2.89 7.44
C GLU A 33 -11.52 3.63 8.46
N LEU A 34 -11.24 3.42 9.74
CA LEU A 34 -11.79 4.18 10.86
C LEU A 34 -10.63 4.74 11.69
N VAL A 35 -10.54 6.06 11.79
CA VAL A 35 -9.56 6.75 12.63
C VAL A 35 -10.25 7.28 13.87
N THR A 36 -9.81 6.87 15.05
CA THR A 36 -10.34 7.36 16.33
C THR A 36 -9.30 8.25 17.00
N LEU A 37 -9.69 9.50 17.27
CA LEU A 37 -8.86 10.48 17.97
C LEU A 37 -9.50 10.76 19.32
N LYS A 38 -8.77 10.46 20.40
CA LYS A 38 -9.27 10.67 21.76
C LYS A 38 -8.63 11.89 22.42
N GLY A 39 -9.43 12.69 23.09
CA GLY A 39 -8.96 13.74 24.01
C GLY A 39 -9.90 14.93 24.09
N ASN A 40 -9.53 15.92 24.89
CA ASN A 40 -10.26 17.18 24.98
C ASN A 40 -9.98 18.07 23.76
N ILE A 41 -10.66 17.78 22.66
CA ILE A 41 -10.47 18.41 21.35
C ILE A 41 -11.62 19.40 21.11
N SER A 42 -11.29 20.67 20.87
CA SER A 42 -12.28 21.66 20.45
C SER A 42 -12.81 21.37 19.05
N GLU A 43 -13.99 21.88 18.73
CA GLU A 43 -14.60 21.71 17.41
C GLU A 43 -13.69 22.20 16.26
N GLN A 44 -12.95 23.28 16.47
CA GLN A 44 -11.99 23.79 15.49
C GLN A 44 -10.80 22.85 15.29
N GLU A 45 -10.30 22.24 16.37
CA GLU A 45 -9.22 21.26 16.32
C GLU A 45 -9.67 19.97 15.67
N ARG A 46 -10.90 19.50 15.97
CA ARG A 46 -11.54 18.35 15.32
C ARG A 46 -11.53 18.51 13.81
N VAL A 47 -12.10 19.61 13.28
CA VAL A 47 -12.14 19.86 11.84
C VAL A 47 -10.74 19.90 11.21
N ARG A 48 -9.74 20.44 11.92
CA ARG A 48 -8.35 20.46 11.44
C ARG A 48 -7.72 19.07 11.42
N LEU A 49 -7.98 18.24 12.43
CA LEU A 49 -7.46 16.89 12.53
C LEU A 49 -8.14 15.93 11.55
N GLU A 50 -9.45 16.02 11.38
CA GLU A 50 -10.20 15.25 10.37
C GLU A 50 -9.67 15.53 8.96
N ARG A 51 -9.45 16.81 8.61
CA ARG A 51 -8.82 17.18 7.33
C ARG A 51 -7.40 16.62 7.24
N ALA A 52 -6.59 16.75 8.29
CA ALA A 52 -5.24 16.23 8.26
C ALA A 52 -5.18 14.70 8.05
N SER A 53 -6.12 13.97 8.66
CA SER A 53 -6.23 12.52 8.52
C SER A 53 -6.58 12.12 7.09
N ARG A 54 -7.68 12.67 6.54
CA ARG A 54 -8.18 12.37 5.19
C ARG A 54 -7.22 12.73 4.05
N PHE A 55 -6.31 13.67 4.31
CA PHE A 55 -5.35 14.20 3.36
C PHE A 55 -3.90 13.86 3.72
N CYS A 56 -3.67 12.79 4.49
CA CYS A 56 -2.33 12.25 4.68
C CYS A 56 -1.71 11.88 3.32
N PRO A 57 -0.65 12.57 2.83
CA PRO A 57 -0.13 12.35 1.47
C PRO A 57 0.40 10.93 1.24
N VAL A 58 0.89 10.28 2.30
CA VAL A 58 1.35 8.89 2.26
C VAL A 58 0.18 7.94 2.14
N GLY A 59 -0.86 8.12 2.98
CA GLY A 59 -2.08 7.32 2.94
C GLY A 59 -2.78 7.45 1.60
N GLN A 60 -3.04 8.67 1.14
CA GLN A 60 -3.64 8.92 -0.17
C GLN A 60 -2.86 8.26 -1.30
N ALA A 61 -1.52 8.28 -1.21
CA ALA A 61 -0.72 7.70 -2.26
C ALA A 61 -0.98 6.19 -2.42
N LEU A 62 -1.12 5.50 -1.28
CA LEU A 62 -1.24 4.05 -1.16
C LEU A 62 -2.69 3.55 -1.17
N THR A 63 -3.68 4.40 -0.90
CA THR A 63 -5.08 3.96 -0.76
C THR A 63 -6.03 4.52 -1.80
N LYS A 64 -5.70 5.62 -2.49
CA LYS A 64 -6.59 6.36 -3.42
C LYS A 64 -6.11 6.35 -4.87
N GLY A 65 -5.44 5.28 -5.31
CA GLY A 65 -5.13 5.07 -6.75
C GLY A 65 -4.20 6.10 -7.36
N SER A 66 -3.36 6.73 -6.55
CA SER A 66 -2.46 7.77 -7.03
C SER A 66 -1.25 7.23 -7.81
N MET A 67 -1.02 5.92 -7.79
CA MET A 67 0.16 5.29 -8.36
C MET A 67 0.01 5.14 -9.87
N GLN A 68 0.97 5.67 -10.62
CA GLN A 68 1.11 5.47 -12.06
C GLN A 68 2.30 4.55 -12.29
N VAL A 69 2.06 3.45 -13.00
CA VAL A 69 3.02 2.34 -13.09
C VAL A 69 3.60 2.27 -14.49
N ALA A 70 4.93 2.22 -14.56
CA ALA A 70 5.67 1.89 -15.75
C ALA A 70 6.33 0.52 -15.56
N ASP A 71 5.87 -0.47 -16.34
CA ASP A 71 6.34 -1.84 -16.26
C ASP A 71 7.44 -2.13 -17.29
N GLU A 72 8.56 -2.69 -16.82
CA GLU A 72 9.66 -3.23 -17.63
C GLU A 72 9.76 -4.74 -17.38
N VAL A 73 9.61 -5.54 -18.43
CA VAL A 73 9.79 -6.99 -18.37
C VAL A 73 11.18 -7.35 -18.89
N ARG A 74 11.89 -8.18 -18.11
CA ARG A 74 13.19 -8.75 -18.46
C ARG A 74 13.09 -10.26 -18.43
N TRP A 75 13.49 -10.91 -19.51
CA TRP A 75 13.54 -12.37 -19.56
C TRP A 75 14.92 -12.86 -19.11
N ALA A 76 14.97 -14.08 -18.57
CA ALA A 76 16.23 -14.75 -18.25
C ALA A 76 17.15 -14.91 -19.48
N SER A 77 16.60 -14.94 -20.70
CA SER A 77 17.36 -14.88 -21.96
C SER A 77 18.13 -13.58 -22.18
N GLY A 78 17.83 -12.53 -21.43
CA GLY A 78 18.41 -11.19 -21.57
C GLY A 78 17.55 -10.22 -22.40
N ASP A 79 16.43 -10.68 -22.97
CA ASP A 79 15.48 -9.82 -23.67
C ASP A 79 14.82 -8.84 -22.70
N VAL A 80 14.55 -7.62 -23.15
CA VAL A 80 13.91 -6.56 -22.36
C VAL A 80 12.84 -5.87 -23.19
N ALA A 81 11.68 -5.64 -22.60
CA ALA A 81 10.60 -4.89 -23.24
C ALA A 81 9.75 -4.15 -22.21
N ALA A 82 9.20 -3.00 -22.61
CA ALA A 82 8.24 -2.25 -21.80
C ALA A 82 6.81 -2.70 -22.11
N ILE A 83 5.95 -2.75 -21.09
CA ILE A 83 4.53 -2.99 -21.31
C ILE A 83 3.90 -1.71 -21.83
N SER A 84 3.22 -1.80 -22.98
CA SER A 84 2.48 -0.69 -23.58
C SER A 84 0.99 -0.80 -23.23
N ALA A 85 0.36 0.34 -22.96
CA ALA A 85 -1.09 0.40 -22.76
C ALA A 85 -1.82 0.05 -24.07
N GLY A 86 -2.97 -0.64 -23.97
CA GLY A 86 -3.93 -0.77 -25.07
C GLY A 86 -3.88 -2.06 -25.91
N LEU A 87 -3.41 -3.19 -25.36
CA LEU A 87 -3.65 -4.49 -26.03
C LEU A 87 -5.12 -4.89 -25.85
N GLU A 88 -5.92 -4.73 -26.89
CA GLU A 88 -7.38 -4.94 -26.89
C GLU A 88 -7.79 -6.43 -26.80
N SER A 89 -6.85 -7.37 -26.88
CA SER A 89 -7.13 -8.79 -26.64
C SER A 89 -5.94 -9.48 -25.99
N LEU A 90 -5.98 -9.62 -24.68
CA LEU A 90 -5.01 -10.42 -23.93
C LEU A 90 -5.46 -11.88 -23.87
N PRO A 91 -4.51 -12.84 -23.87
CA PRO A 91 -4.85 -14.26 -23.78
C PRO A 91 -5.55 -14.56 -22.46
N GLN A 92 -6.50 -15.50 -22.50
CA GLN A 92 -7.04 -16.10 -21.28
C GLN A 92 -5.96 -16.97 -20.65
N LEU A 93 -5.69 -16.76 -19.36
CA LEU A 93 -4.71 -17.54 -18.61
C LEU A 93 -5.40 -18.60 -17.76
N ASP A 94 -4.94 -19.84 -17.91
CA ASP A 94 -5.30 -20.93 -17.01
C ASP A 94 -4.66 -20.72 -15.62
N GLY A 95 -5.35 -21.16 -14.58
CA GLY A 95 -4.88 -21.05 -13.20
C GLY A 95 -5.78 -20.20 -12.32
N ALA A 96 -6.05 -20.73 -11.12
CA ALA A 96 -6.76 -20.03 -10.07
C ALA A 96 -5.79 -19.19 -9.24
N LEU A 97 -6.17 -17.95 -8.96
CA LEU A 97 -5.50 -17.13 -7.98
C LEU A 97 -5.96 -17.51 -6.57
N PRO A 98 -5.09 -17.35 -5.55
CA PRO A 98 -5.52 -17.52 -4.17
C PRO A 98 -6.63 -16.52 -3.86
N THR A 99 -7.65 -16.99 -3.13
CA THR A 99 -8.69 -16.12 -2.60
C THR A 99 -8.06 -15.10 -1.65
N ILE A 100 -8.53 -13.85 -1.71
CA ILE A 100 -8.16 -12.84 -0.72
C ILE A 100 -9.08 -13.03 0.49
N PRO A 101 -8.56 -13.47 1.64
CA PRO A 101 -9.37 -13.62 2.84
C PRO A 101 -9.73 -12.25 3.43
N SER A 102 -10.85 -12.20 4.15
CA SER A 102 -11.14 -11.06 5.01
C SER A 102 -10.12 -10.96 6.15
N GLY A 103 -9.90 -9.74 6.62
CA GLY A 103 -8.96 -9.48 7.70
C GLY A 103 -9.17 -8.10 8.30
N SER A 104 -8.38 -7.80 9.33
CA SER A 104 -8.37 -6.50 9.96
C SER A 104 -6.96 -6.10 10.39
N VAL A 105 -6.70 -4.80 10.41
CA VAL A 105 -5.48 -4.20 10.94
C VAL A 105 -5.87 -3.15 11.95
N HIS A 106 -5.43 -3.31 13.19
CA HIS A 106 -5.58 -2.31 14.25
C HIS A 106 -4.23 -1.68 14.54
N ALA A 107 -4.12 -0.37 14.41
CA ALA A 107 -2.94 0.39 14.75
C ALA A 107 -3.23 1.30 15.94
N GLN A 108 -2.34 1.30 16.92
CA GLN A 108 -2.38 2.18 18.08
C GLN A 108 -1.07 2.97 18.17
N TYR A 109 -1.18 4.28 18.29
CA TYR A 109 -0.03 5.14 18.48
C TYR A 109 0.44 5.13 19.94
N LEU A 110 1.74 4.94 20.16
CA LEU A 110 2.33 4.85 21.49
C LEU A 110 2.86 6.23 21.90
N LEU A 111 1.98 7.08 22.44
CA LEU A 111 2.28 8.49 22.74
C LEU A 111 3.55 8.72 23.58
N ASP A 112 3.86 7.80 24.49
CA ASP A 112 4.98 7.89 25.43
C ASP A 112 6.34 7.54 24.81
N THR A 113 6.38 7.13 23.55
CA THR A 113 7.61 6.74 22.84
C THR A 113 8.23 7.88 22.02
N LYS A 114 7.72 9.10 22.17
CA LYS A 114 8.32 10.28 21.52
C LYS A 114 9.68 10.58 22.11
N GLU A 115 10.62 10.92 21.25
CA GLU A 115 11.97 11.31 21.65
C GLU A 115 12.16 12.81 21.42
N TYR A 116 12.86 13.46 22.35
CA TYR A 116 13.08 14.90 22.38
C TYR A 116 14.57 15.17 22.57
N ASP A 117 15.07 16.20 21.89
CA ASP A 117 16.44 16.67 22.10
C ASP A 117 16.60 17.40 23.44
N ASP A 118 17.85 17.75 23.78
CA ASP A 118 18.19 18.47 25.02
C ASP A 118 17.49 19.84 25.16
N ALA A 119 17.00 20.41 24.04
CA ALA A 119 16.24 21.66 24.02
C ALA A 119 14.72 21.45 24.14
N GLY A 120 14.26 20.20 24.30
CA GLY A 120 12.85 19.82 24.41
C GLY A 120 12.10 19.83 23.07
N LYS A 121 12.82 19.90 21.94
CA LYS A 121 12.22 19.80 20.61
C LYS A 121 12.13 18.33 20.21
N MET A 122 10.99 17.94 19.67
CA MET A 122 10.76 16.55 19.24
C MET A 122 11.73 16.16 18.13
N GLU A 123 12.52 15.13 18.40
CA GLU A 123 13.47 14.51 17.47
C GLU A 123 12.79 13.38 16.70
N HIS A 124 11.98 12.57 17.39
CA HIS A 124 11.27 11.43 16.82
C HIS A 124 9.79 11.42 17.21
N GLU A 125 8.92 11.21 16.21
CA GLU A 125 7.46 11.22 16.37
C GLU A 125 6.92 9.99 17.13
N GLY A 126 7.74 9.13 17.73
CA GLY A 126 7.30 7.94 18.45
C GLY A 126 6.89 6.76 17.55
N GLU A 127 6.39 5.70 18.20
CA GLU A 127 6.10 4.40 17.64
C GLU A 127 4.60 4.10 17.57
N ALA A 128 4.23 3.10 16.78
CA ALA A 128 2.90 2.56 16.65
C ALA A 128 2.94 1.03 16.77
N LYS A 129 2.01 0.48 17.55
CA LYS A 129 1.75 -0.95 17.61
C LYS A 129 0.70 -1.31 16.57
N ILE A 130 1.01 -2.27 15.72
CA ILE A 130 0.14 -2.72 14.63
C ILE A 130 -0.23 -4.18 14.89
N SER A 131 -1.52 -4.49 14.94
CA SER A 131 -2.06 -5.84 15.11
C SER A 131 -2.82 -6.23 13.85
N VAL A 132 -2.37 -7.29 13.19
CA VAL A 132 -2.98 -7.80 11.96
C VAL A 132 -3.71 -9.10 12.28
N SER A 133 -4.96 -9.23 11.85
CA SER A 133 -5.75 -10.45 11.93
C SER A 133 -6.23 -10.82 10.54
N CYS A 134 -6.19 -12.11 10.21
CA CYS A 134 -6.66 -12.61 8.92
C CYS A 134 -7.34 -13.95 9.10
N GLU A 135 -8.49 -14.13 8.44
CA GLU A 135 -9.13 -15.43 8.32
C GLU A 135 -8.39 -16.24 7.26
N ASN A 136 -7.26 -16.85 7.63
CA ASN A 136 -6.69 -17.85 6.75
C ASN A 136 -7.70 -19.02 6.68
N LEU A 137 -7.90 -19.60 5.48
CA LEU A 137 -8.93 -20.60 5.17
C LEU A 137 -9.02 -21.81 6.14
N THR A 138 -8.01 -22.00 7.00
CA THR A 138 -7.92 -23.10 7.96
C THR A 138 -7.87 -22.67 9.43
N ARG A 139 -7.57 -21.40 9.72
CA ARG A 139 -7.48 -20.80 11.07
C ARG A 139 -7.34 -19.28 11.01
N THR A 140 -7.83 -18.59 12.03
CA THR A 140 -7.49 -17.18 12.23
C THR A 140 -5.99 -17.05 12.54
N SER A 141 -5.28 -16.26 11.75
CA SER A 141 -3.87 -15.91 11.97
C SER A 141 -3.77 -14.49 12.50
N ARG A 142 -2.82 -14.27 13.41
CA ARG A 142 -2.61 -12.97 14.07
C ARG A 142 -1.13 -12.64 14.12
N TRP A 143 -0.80 -11.40 13.84
CA TRP A 143 0.56 -10.85 13.91
C TRP A 143 0.54 -9.54 14.67
N THR A 144 1.63 -9.24 15.37
CA THR A 144 1.84 -7.94 15.99
C THR A 144 3.19 -7.41 15.52
N LEU A 145 3.19 -6.17 15.06
CA LEU A 145 4.33 -5.44 14.53
C LEU A 145 4.46 -4.12 15.31
N GLN A 146 5.68 -3.59 15.39
CA GLN A 146 5.95 -2.28 15.95
C GLN A 146 6.63 -1.45 14.88
N GLY A 147 6.00 -0.32 14.50
CA GLY A 147 6.54 0.62 13.52
C GLY A 147 6.90 1.94 14.20
N GLY A 148 7.86 2.68 13.65
CA GLY A 148 8.32 3.95 14.22
C GLY A 148 9.83 3.97 14.48
N HIS A 149 10.28 4.98 15.21
CA HIS A 149 11.68 5.21 15.48
C HIS A 149 12.21 4.29 16.59
N SER A 150 12.93 3.26 16.16
CA SER A 150 14.21 2.94 16.79
C SER A 150 15.27 3.06 15.68
N SER A 151 16.52 3.31 16.04
CA SER A 151 17.65 3.45 15.12
C SER A 151 17.86 2.26 14.17
N ASP A 152 17.11 1.17 14.36
CA ASP A 152 16.84 0.09 13.41
C ASP A 152 15.34 -0.28 13.45
N GLY A 153 14.47 0.58 12.94
CA GLY A 153 13.01 0.34 12.94
C GLY A 153 12.66 -1.06 12.42
N TRP A 154 11.86 -1.81 13.19
CA TRP A 154 11.50 -3.20 12.87
C TRP A 154 10.58 -3.31 11.64
N VAL A 155 9.87 -2.23 11.34
CA VAL A 155 9.01 -2.11 10.16
C VAL A 155 9.59 -1.02 9.25
N PRO A 156 9.85 -1.32 7.97
CA PRO A 156 10.30 -0.32 7.02
C PRO A 156 9.33 0.88 6.94
N PRO A 157 9.79 2.06 6.50
CA PRO A 157 8.89 3.19 6.25
C PRO A 157 7.73 2.79 5.31
N PRO A 158 6.59 3.54 5.33
CA PRO A 158 5.36 3.11 4.67
C PRO A 158 5.52 2.75 3.18
N PHE A 159 6.30 3.52 2.41
CA PHE A 159 6.53 3.24 1.00
C PHE A 159 7.33 1.96 0.77
N PRO A 160 8.53 1.75 1.36
CA PRO A 160 9.22 0.46 1.32
C PRO A 160 8.34 -0.74 1.71
N LEU A 161 7.53 -0.62 2.77
CA LEU A 161 6.64 -1.70 3.20
C LEU A 161 5.57 -2.01 2.16
N ALA A 162 4.89 -0.98 1.64
CA ALA A 162 3.87 -1.14 0.61
C ALA A 162 4.45 -1.68 -0.69
N HIS A 163 5.66 -1.25 -1.07
CA HIS A 163 6.35 -1.77 -2.26
C HIS A 163 6.71 -3.25 -2.09
N GLY A 164 7.17 -3.66 -0.90
CA GLY A 164 7.40 -5.07 -0.60
C GLY A 164 6.13 -5.91 -0.75
N GLY A 165 5.01 -5.43 -0.22
CA GLY A 165 3.70 -6.06 -0.39
C GLY A 165 3.27 -6.15 -1.86
N TRP A 166 3.45 -5.08 -2.63
CA TRP A 166 3.14 -5.05 -4.06
C TRP A 166 4.02 -6.00 -4.87
N ALA A 167 5.33 -5.98 -4.65
CA ALA A 167 6.28 -6.91 -5.27
C ALA A 167 5.88 -8.36 -5.01
N ALA A 168 5.57 -8.68 -3.75
CA ALA A 168 5.15 -10.02 -3.34
C ALA A 168 3.83 -10.44 -4.00
N SER A 169 2.84 -9.55 -4.05
CA SER A 169 1.56 -9.80 -4.75
C SER A 169 1.80 -10.08 -6.24
N THR A 170 2.62 -9.25 -6.90
CA THR A 170 2.94 -9.40 -8.32
C THR A 170 3.67 -10.70 -8.58
N ALA A 171 4.71 -11.02 -7.79
CA ALA A 171 5.48 -12.25 -7.92
C ALA A 171 4.58 -13.48 -7.70
N SER A 172 3.72 -13.48 -6.67
CA SER A 172 2.79 -14.58 -6.41
C SER A 172 1.75 -14.76 -7.52
N THR A 173 1.32 -13.67 -8.15
CA THR A 173 0.38 -13.71 -9.29
C THR A 173 1.06 -14.33 -10.51
N LEU A 174 2.24 -13.82 -10.88
CA LEU A 174 3.01 -14.32 -12.02
C LEU A 174 3.41 -15.78 -11.84
N SER A 175 3.85 -16.18 -10.64
CA SER A 175 4.23 -17.57 -10.35
C SER A 175 3.06 -18.54 -10.43
N ARG A 176 1.81 -18.06 -10.38
CA ARG A 176 0.61 -18.91 -10.50
C ARG A 176 0.10 -19.02 -11.92
N LEU A 177 0.26 -17.96 -12.71
CA LEU A 177 -0.40 -17.82 -14.01
C LEU A 177 0.55 -18.01 -15.19
N LEU A 178 1.86 -17.88 -14.99
CA LEU A 178 2.84 -18.10 -16.04
C LEU A 178 3.35 -19.55 -16.03
N PRO A 179 3.80 -20.06 -17.19
CA PRO A 179 4.44 -21.36 -17.27
C PRO A 179 5.59 -21.47 -16.27
N GLN A 180 5.58 -22.55 -15.47
CA GLN A 180 6.70 -22.85 -14.58
C GLN A 180 7.86 -23.34 -15.43
N VAL A 181 8.99 -22.65 -15.32
CA VAL A 181 10.28 -23.11 -15.84
C VAL A 181 11.07 -23.61 -14.63
N ASP A 182 11.95 -24.60 -14.81
CA ASP A 182 12.75 -25.24 -13.75
C ASP A 182 13.83 -24.33 -13.13
N ASP A 183 13.51 -23.06 -12.86
CA ASP A 183 14.33 -22.11 -12.11
C ASP A 183 13.47 -21.38 -11.06
N PRO A 184 13.52 -21.81 -9.78
CA PRO A 184 12.78 -21.16 -8.70
C PRO A 184 13.26 -19.73 -8.40
N ASN A 185 14.42 -19.30 -8.89
CA ASN A 185 14.92 -17.93 -8.78
C ASN A 185 14.70 -17.10 -10.05
N GLY A 186 14.07 -17.68 -11.08
CA GLY A 186 13.87 -17.02 -12.36
C GLY A 186 12.80 -15.92 -12.37
N LEU A 187 12.03 -15.79 -11.29
CA LEU A 187 10.98 -14.78 -11.13
C LEU A 187 11.30 -13.82 -9.98
N SER A 188 11.41 -12.53 -10.27
CA SER A 188 11.55 -11.50 -9.25
C SER A 188 10.90 -10.18 -9.68
N VAL A 189 10.42 -9.42 -8.71
CA VAL A 189 9.76 -8.13 -8.94
C VAL A 189 10.43 -7.07 -8.08
N GLU A 190 10.85 -5.98 -8.72
CA GLU A 190 11.47 -4.84 -8.08
C GLU A 190 10.64 -3.59 -8.35
N LEU A 191 10.41 -2.76 -7.33
CA LEU A 191 9.72 -1.48 -7.48
C LEU A 191 10.64 -0.33 -7.12
N TYR A 192 10.66 0.67 -7.99
CA TYR A 192 11.42 1.90 -7.86
C TYR A 192 10.43 3.06 -7.92
N MET A 193 10.47 3.93 -6.91
CA MET A 193 9.63 5.14 -6.90
C MET A 193 10.51 6.36 -7.09
N ALA A 194 10.08 7.26 -7.97
CA ALA A 194 10.74 8.56 -8.11
C ALA A 194 10.62 9.37 -6.80
N ALA A 195 11.59 10.25 -6.54
CA ALA A 195 11.52 11.15 -5.39
C ALA A 195 10.20 11.93 -5.39
N GLY A 196 9.54 11.99 -4.21
CA GLY A 196 8.27 12.69 -4.07
C GLY A 196 8.41 14.21 -4.20
N GLY A 197 7.30 14.88 -4.54
CA GLY A 197 7.18 16.34 -4.49
C GLY A 197 7.43 16.91 -3.10
N ASN A 198 7.61 18.22 -3.00
CA ASN A 198 7.95 18.86 -1.72
C ASN A 198 6.70 19.01 -0.81
N ARG A 199 6.93 19.35 0.46
CA ARG A 199 5.86 19.53 1.46
C ARG A 199 4.85 20.60 1.06
N GLY A 200 5.29 21.69 0.42
CA GLY A 200 4.42 22.79 -0.02
C GLY A 200 3.41 22.30 -1.04
N ASP A 201 3.86 21.54 -2.03
CA ASP A 201 3.00 20.95 -3.06
C ASP A 201 1.94 20.03 -2.44
N SER A 202 2.33 19.24 -1.44
CA SER A 202 1.41 18.33 -0.74
C SER A 202 0.33 19.08 0.04
N GLN A 203 0.65 20.23 0.64
CA GLN A 203 -0.31 21.04 1.40
C GLN A 203 -1.28 21.79 0.48
N SER A 204 -0.81 22.31 -0.64
CA SER A 204 -1.65 22.94 -1.66
C SER A 204 -2.62 21.92 -2.27
N ASN A 205 -2.11 20.74 -2.65
CA ASN A 205 -2.95 19.65 -3.17
C ASN A 205 -4.02 19.22 -2.15
N ALA A 206 -3.67 19.10 -0.87
CA ALA A 206 -4.63 18.80 0.18
C ALA A 206 -5.72 19.88 0.33
N ALA A 207 -5.37 21.16 0.19
CA ALA A 207 -6.35 22.26 0.24
C ALA A 207 -7.30 22.25 -0.97
N GLU A 208 -6.81 21.81 -2.13
CA GLU A 208 -7.57 21.73 -3.39
C GLU A 208 -8.26 20.38 -3.60
N GLY A 209 -8.08 19.42 -2.68
CA GLY A 209 -8.64 18.08 -2.80
C GLY A 209 -7.99 17.22 -3.89
N ILE A 210 -6.78 17.58 -4.33
CA ILE A 210 -6.06 16.93 -5.43
C ILE A 210 -5.28 15.73 -4.89
N VAL A 211 -5.45 14.57 -5.53
CA VAL A 211 -4.62 13.38 -5.30
C VAL A 211 -3.36 13.50 -6.16
N ALA A 212 -2.21 13.65 -5.51
CA ALA A 212 -0.93 13.77 -6.21
C ALA A 212 -0.48 12.41 -6.77
N HIS A 213 -0.38 12.31 -8.10
CA HIS A 213 0.08 11.08 -8.72
C HIS A 213 1.57 10.84 -8.49
N ARG A 214 1.94 9.56 -8.27
CA ARG A 214 3.33 9.13 -8.11
C ARG A 214 3.71 8.13 -9.19
N GLN A 215 4.84 8.40 -9.84
CA GLN A 215 5.42 7.45 -10.79
C GLN A 215 6.17 6.35 -10.05
N VAL A 216 5.83 5.11 -10.40
CA VAL A 216 6.48 3.91 -9.91
C VAL A 216 6.94 3.11 -11.12
N SER A 217 8.23 2.81 -11.20
CA SER A 217 8.78 1.89 -12.18
C SER A 217 8.86 0.51 -11.56
N ARG A 218 8.22 -0.48 -12.17
CA ARG A 218 8.26 -1.87 -11.74
C ARG A 218 9.03 -2.70 -12.75
N ARG A 219 10.12 -3.29 -12.31
CA ARG A 219 10.92 -4.23 -13.10
C ARG A 219 10.50 -5.65 -12.74
N ILE A 220 10.14 -6.42 -13.76
CA ILE A 220 9.63 -7.78 -13.64
C ILE A 220 10.61 -8.67 -14.37
N ILE A 221 11.32 -9.51 -13.64
CA ILE A 221 12.21 -10.52 -14.20
C ILE A 221 11.41 -11.81 -14.28
N VAL A 222 11.28 -12.38 -15.47
CA VAL A 222 10.52 -13.61 -15.75
C VAL A 222 11.44 -14.70 -16.32
N PRO A 223 11.16 -15.98 -16.05
CA PRO A 223 11.98 -17.06 -16.58
C PRO A 223 11.75 -17.26 -18.09
N GLY A 224 12.74 -17.89 -18.74
CA GLY A 224 12.68 -18.26 -20.15
C GLY A 224 13.01 -17.11 -21.10
N SER A 225 12.31 -17.08 -22.24
CA SER A 225 12.45 -16.07 -23.31
C SER A 225 11.07 -15.59 -23.78
N PRO A 226 10.99 -14.55 -24.63
CA PRO A 226 9.73 -14.11 -25.20
C PRO A 226 8.95 -15.21 -25.96
N SER A 227 9.61 -16.26 -26.43
CA SER A 227 8.92 -17.39 -27.08
C SER A 227 8.28 -18.36 -26.09
N THR A 228 8.83 -18.52 -24.88
CA THR A 228 8.30 -19.45 -23.87
C THR A 228 7.36 -18.76 -22.88
N THR A 229 7.61 -17.49 -22.60
CA THR A 229 6.81 -16.65 -21.71
C THR A 229 6.48 -15.36 -22.46
N PRO A 230 5.48 -15.38 -23.37
CA PRO A 230 5.16 -14.23 -24.21
C PRO A 230 4.76 -13.00 -23.40
N MET A 231 5.04 -11.80 -23.93
CA MET A 231 4.69 -10.53 -23.29
C MET A 231 3.19 -10.45 -22.98
N GLU A 232 2.34 -10.94 -23.88
CA GLU A 232 0.90 -10.91 -23.75
C GLU A 232 0.44 -11.76 -22.55
N ALA A 233 1.13 -12.86 -22.25
CA ALA A 233 0.85 -13.67 -21.07
C ALA A 233 1.28 -12.96 -19.78
N VAL A 234 2.45 -12.31 -19.78
CA VAL A 234 2.90 -11.49 -18.63
C VAL A 234 1.89 -10.37 -18.36
N GLN A 235 1.48 -9.64 -19.39
CA GLN A 235 0.50 -8.56 -19.28
C GLN A 235 -0.87 -9.05 -18.82
N ALA A 236 -1.36 -10.17 -19.36
CA ALA A 236 -2.60 -10.81 -18.92
C ALA A 236 -2.56 -11.20 -17.43
N ALA A 237 -1.40 -11.67 -16.95
CA ALA A 237 -1.23 -12.03 -15.54
C ALA A 237 -1.23 -10.79 -14.64
N LEU A 238 -0.56 -9.70 -15.04
CA LEU A 238 -0.54 -8.45 -14.29
C LEU A 238 -1.93 -7.81 -14.16
N GLN A 239 -2.79 -7.99 -15.16
CA GLN A 239 -4.21 -7.59 -15.09
C GLN A 239 -5.04 -8.44 -14.12
N ARG A 240 -4.44 -9.40 -13.43
CA ARG A 240 -5.08 -10.20 -12.38
C ARG A 240 -4.40 -10.03 -11.02
N ASP A 241 -3.33 -9.23 -10.93
CA ASP A 241 -2.66 -8.92 -9.66
C ASP A 241 -3.54 -7.99 -8.81
N PRO A 242 -3.94 -8.39 -7.58
CA PRO A 242 -4.89 -7.62 -6.78
C PRO A 242 -4.45 -6.20 -6.47
N ILE A 243 -3.17 -6.00 -6.11
CA ILE A 243 -2.65 -4.67 -5.76
C ILE A 243 -2.52 -3.78 -7.00
N SER A 244 -2.02 -4.33 -8.12
CA SER A 244 -1.97 -3.60 -9.39
C SER A 244 -3.34 -3.14 -9.85
N LEU A 245 -4.33 -4.04 -9.78
CA LEU A 245 -5.70 -3.72 -10.13
C LEU A 245 -6.32 -2.68 -9.22
N ALA A 246 -6.07 -2.75 -7.91
CA ALA A 246 -6.55 -1.73 -7.00
C ALA A 246 -5.99 -0.35 -7.40
N TYR A 247 -4.70 -0.24 -7.68
CA TYR A 247 -4.12 1.03 -8.12
C TYR A 247 -4.64 1.51 -9.47
N LEU A 248 -4.84 0.61 -10.44
CA LEU A 248 -5.46 0.95 -11.72
C LEU A 248 -6.92 1.43 -11.59
N ASN A 249 -7.64 0.94 -10.58
CA ASN A 249 -9.07 1.21 -10.37
C ASN A 249 -9.34 2.29 -9.31
N GLY A 250 -8.37 3.15 -9.01
CA GLY A 250 -8.58 4.29 -8.10
C GLY A 250 -8.29 4.02 -6.63
N GLY A 251 -7.69 2.87 -6.31
CA GLY A 251 -7.17 2.53 -4.99
C GLY A 251 -7.93 1.39 -4.30
N VAL A 252 -7.65 1.22 -3.00
CA VAL A 252 -8.25 0.18 -2.16
C VAL A 252 -9.33 0.73 -1.21
N LEU A 253 -9.40 2.05 -1.03
CA LEU A 253 -10.26 2.64 -0.01
C LEU A 253 -11.73 2.62 -0.41
N LEU A 254 -12.54 1.84 0.31
CA LEU A 254 -13.99 1.77 0.14
C LEU A 254 -14.73 2.78 1.02
N HIS A 255 -14.17 3.04 2.20
CA HIS A 255 -14.76 3.93 3.20
C HIS A 255 -13.65 4.52 4.09
N ASP A 256 -13.85 5.76 4.54
CA ASP A 256 -12.95 6.50 5.42
C ASP A 256 -13.80 7.33 6.39
N GLU A 257 -13.69 6.99 7.66
CA GLU A 257 -14.35 7.67 8.76
C GLU A 257 -13.31 8.16 9.78
N VAL A 258 -13.54 9.35 10.31
CA VAL A 258 -12.76 9.90 11.42
C VAL A 258 -13.72 10.24 12.54
N VAL A 259 -13.49 9.66 13.71
CA VAL A 259 -14.28 9.87 14.92
C VAL A 259 -13.42 10.56 15.96
N VAL A 260 -14.03 11.52 16.68
CA VAL A 260 -13.42 12.18 17.81
C VAL A 260 -14.17 11.81 19.09
N GLU A 261 -13.44 11.25 20.05
CA GLU A 261 -13.96 10.85 21.35
C GLU A 261 -13.44 11.80 22.45
N SER A 262 -14.35 12.15 23.37
CA SER A 262 -14.08 13.01 24.53
C SER A 262 -13.81 12.19 25.79
#